data_AF-A0A832VY14-F1
#
_entry.id   AF-A0A832VY14-F1
#
_cell.length_a   1.000
_cell.length_b   1.000
_cell.length_c   1.000
_cell.angle_alpha   90.00
_cell.angle_beta   90.00
_cell.angle_gamma   90.00
#
_symmetry.space_group_name_H-M   'P 1'
#
loop_
_entity.id
_entity.type
_entity.pdbx_description
1 polymer ?
#
loop_
_entity_poly.entity_id
_entity_poly.type
_entity_poly.pdbx_seq_one_letter_code
_entity_poly.pdbx_strand_id
1 'polypeptide(L)'
;KKSGLVQEFGRGIKIITGGIVLLLSAGPIDFAWHSRFGLDGLLSPPHLALICGMALTSIGALVNTKSLSAKLEKPNRIAIILAMIPVWLSITGLLHSFSLPFSKTDYFDFNPDPVFGAVFASVAYPFLISTVLVLSSILSKNRFGVSSIVGMSYLLIMTLT
;
A
#
# COMPACT_ATOMS: atom_id res chain seq x y z
N LYS A 1 -5.77 -30.47 -1.07
CA LYS A 1 -5.29 -29.26 -1.78
C LYS A 1 -6.38 -28.18 -2.00
N LYS A 2 -7.67 -28.51 -2.24
CA LYS A 2 -8.78 -27.51 -2.35
C LYS A 2 -9.03 -26.71 -1.04
N SER A 3 -8.89 -27.33 0.13
CA SER A 3 -9.09 -26.69 1.44
C SER A 3 -8.15 -25.50 1.69
N GLY A 4 -6.87 -25.64 1.33
CA GLY A 4 -5.88 -24.56 1.50
C GLY A 4 -6.17 -23.33 0.64
N LEU A 5 -6.68 -23.49 -0.59
CA LEU A 5 -7.06 -22.35 -1.44
C LEU A 5 -8.18 -21.53 -0.79
N VAL A 6 -9.25 -22.20 -0.36
CA VAL A 6 -10.41 -21.54 0.25
C VAL A 6 -9.98 -20.80 1.51
N GLN A 7 -9.04 -21.36 2.27
CA GLN A 7 -8.47 -20.70 3.44
C GLN A 7 -7.66 -19.45 3.08
N GLU A 8 -6.72 -19.54 2.14
CA GLU A 8 -5.89 -18.38 1.74
C GLU A 8 -6.72 -17.27 1.08
N PHE A 9 -7.71 -17.64 0.27
CA PHE A 9 -8.65 -16.67 -0.31
C PHE A 9 -9.54 -16.04 0.77
N GLY A 10 -10.03 -16.83 1.73
CA GLY A 10 -10.78 -16.33 2.88
C GLY A 10 -9.96 -15.36 3.75
N ARG A 11 -8.64 -15.57 3.88
CA ARG A 11 -7.73 -14.62 4.54
C ARG A 11 -7.67 -13.29 3.80
N GLY A 12 -7.49 -13.30 2.48
CA GLY A 12 -7.47 -12.07 1.69
C GLY A 12 -8.77 -11.28 1.82
N ILE A 13 -9.92 -11.96 1.81
CA ILE A 13 -11.23 -11.31 2.07
C ILE A 13 -11.28 -10.66 3.46
N LYS A 14 -10.84 -11.35 4.51
CA LYS A 14 -10.82 -10.77 5.87
C LYS A 14 -9.97 -9.51 5.96
N ILE A 15 -8.80 -9.51 5.31
CA ILE A 15 -7.90 -8.35 5.26
C ILE A 15 -8.59 -7.19 4.51
N ILE A 16 -9.21 -7.47 3.36
CA ILE A 16 -9.98 -6.47 2.59
C ILE A 16 -11.08 -5.87 3.45
N THR A 17 -11.87 -6.69 4.14
CA THR A 17 -12.95 -6.20 5.01
C THR A 17 -12.41 -5.28 6.11
N GLY A 18 -11.30 -5.63 6.76
CA GLY A 18 -10.65 -4.76 7.75
C GLY A 18 -10.22 -3.42 7.16
N GLY A 19 -9.62 -3.43 5.97
CA GLY A 19 -9.23 -2.21 5.26
C GLY A 19 -10.42 -1.34 4.86
N ILE A 20 -11.52 -1.93 4.39
CA ILE A 20 -12.77 -1.21 4.06
C ILE A 20 -13.36 -0.55 5.30
N VAL A 21 -13.44 -1.27 6.43
CA VAL A 21 -13.92 -0.70 7.70
C VAL A 21 -13.09 0.51 8.08
N LEU A 22 -11.77 0.40 7.97
CA LEU A 22 -10.86 1.50 8.30
C LEU A 22 -11.07 2.72 7.37
N LEU A 23 -11.18 2.49 6.05
CA LEU A 23 -11.48 3.55 5.07
C LEU A 23 -12.80 4.26 5.35
N LEU A 24 -13.87 3.50 5.59
CA LEU A 24 -15.20 4.05 5.87
C LEU A 24 -15.23 4.82 7.20
N SER A 25 -14.44 4.39 8.19
CA SER A 25 -14.29 5.11 9.45
C SER A 25 -13.43 6.36 9.34
N ALA A 26 -12.43 6.38 8.45
CA ALA A 26 -11.48 7.47 8.32
C ALA A 26 -12.17 8.78 7.90
N GLY A 27 -13.10 8.75 6.94
CA GLY A 27 -13.78 9.96 6.45
C GLY A 27 -14.56 10.75 7.52
N PRO A 28 -15.46 10.11 8.30
CA PRO A 28 -16.13 10.79 9.40
C PRO A 28 -15.19 11.30 10.49
N ILE A 29 -14.12 10.54 10.80
CA ILE A 29 -13.11 10.94 11.78
C ILE A 29 -12.31 12.15 11.26
N ASP A 30 -11.97 12.18 9.96
CA ASP A 30 -11.30 13.27 9.27
C ASP A 30 -12.11 14.56 9.33
N PHE A 31 -13.41 14.48 9.01
CA PHE A 31 -14.32 15.61 9.14
C PHE A 31 -14.39 16.15 10.57
N ALA A 32 -14.50 15.26 11.57
CA ALA A 32 -14.53 15.65 12.97
C ALA A 32 -13.20 16.27 13.43
N TRP A 33 -12.08 15.77 12.91
CA TRP A 33 -10.74 16.28 13.18
C TRP A 33 -10.57 17.70 12.61
N HIS A 34 -10.87 17.90 11.33
CA HIS A 34 -10.80 19.21 10.69
C HIS A 34 -11.72 20.24 11.35
N SER A 35 -12.91 19.82 11.80
CA SER A 35 -13.85 20.70 12.51
C SER A 35 -13.30 21.21 13.84
N ARG A 36 -12.34 20.48 14.46
CA ARG A 36 -11.78 20.82 15.77
C ARG A 36 -10.39 21.42 15.71
N PHE A 37 -9.55 20.96 14.79
CA PHE A 37 -8.12 21.27 14.72
C PHE A 37 -7.71 21.94 13.40
N GLY A 38 -8.64 22.14 12.47
CA GLY A 38 -8.35 22.74 11.17
C GLY A 38 -7.61 21.79 10.23
N LEU A 39 -6.90 22.34 9.25
CA LEU A 39 -6.13 21.56 8.27
C LEU A 39 -5.02 20.79 8.98
N ASP A 40 -4.89 19.50 8.67
CA ASP A 40 -3.88 18.62 9.23
C ASP A 40 -2.96 18.02 8.15
N GLY A 41 -1.97 17.24 8.59
CA GLY A 41 -0.99 16.61 7.70
C GLY A 41 -1.09 15.09 7.66
N LEU A 42 -0.18 14.46 6.92
CA LEU A 42 -0.26 13.04 6.55
C LEU A 42 -0.23 12.06 7.74
N LEU A 43 0.46 12.41 8.83
CA LEU A 43 0.54 11.59 10.05
C LEU A 43 -0.58 11.86 11.06
N SER A 44 -1.54 12.72 10.74
CA SER A 44 -2.73 12.84 11.57
C SER A 44 -3.46 11.49 11.68
N PRO A 45 -4.13 11.20 12.82
CA PRO A 45 -4.86 9.96 13.00
C PRO A 45 -5.84 9.59 11.87
N PRO A 46 -6.67 10.51 11.32
CA PRO A 46 -7.57 10.18 10.21
C PRO A 46 -6.82 9.83 8.92
N HIS A 47 -5.82 10.61 8.52
CA HIS A 47 -5.03 10.36 7.31
C HIS A 47 -4.26 9.05 7.40
N LEU A 48 -3.64 8.77 8.54
CA LEU A 48 -2.93 7.51 8.75
C LEU A 48 -3.90 6.31 8.69
N ALA A 49 -5.10 6.42 9.27
CA ALA A 49 -6.14 5.40 9.16
C ALA A 49 -6.57 5.19 7.71
N LEU A 50 -6.78 6.26 6.94
CA LEU A 50 -7.12 6.21 5.53
C LEU A 50 -6.05 5.46 4.71
N ILE A 51 -4.78 5.86 4.85
CA ILE A 51 -3.65 5.25 4.12
C ILE A 51 -3.48 3.77 4.51
N CYS A 52 -3.59 3.44 5.80
CA CYS A 52 -3.57 2.06 6.27
C CYS A 52 -4.73 1.25 5.68
N GLY A 53 -5.91 1.84 5.53
CA GLY A 53 -7.07 1.20 4.91
C GLY A 53 -6.82 0.89 3.42
N MET A 54 -6.22 1.82 2.68
CA MET A 54 -5.79 1.60 1.29
C MET A 54 -4.72 0.50 1.20
N ALA A 55 -3.76 0.47 2.12
CA ALA A 55 -2.73 -0.57 2.18
C ALA A 55 -3.33 -1.95 2.48
N LEU A 56 -4.22 -2.07 3.47
CA LEU A 56 -4.85 -3.34 3.82
C LEU A 56 -5.72 -3.87 2.67
N THR A 57 -6.56 -3.03 2.06
CA THR A 57 -7.40 -3.46 0.93
C THR A 57 -6.57 -3.93 -0.27
N SER A 58 -5.51 -3.20 -0.62
CA SER A 58 -4.61 -3.59 -1.73
C SER A 58 -3.81 -4.88 -1.42
N ILE A 59 -3.29 -5.02 -0.20
CA ILE A 59 -2.59 -6.25 0.25
C ILE A 59 -3.55 -7.45 0.23
N GLY A 60 -4.78 -7.28 0.73
CA GLY A 60 -5.77 -8.35 0.71
C GLY A 60 -6.16 -8.78 -0.71
N ALA A 61 -6.27 -7.83 -1.65
CA ALA A 61 -6.46 -8.12 -3.07
C ALA A 61 -5.27 -8.87 -3.69
N LEU A 62 -4.04 -8.51 -3.31
CA LEU A 62 -2.83 -9.21 -3.72
C LEU A 62 -2.78 -10.64 -3.17
N VAL A 63 -3.18 -10.87 -1.91
CA VAL A 63 -3.29 -12.20 -1.30
C VAL A 63 -4.27 -13.08 -2.07
N ASN A 64 -5.43 -12.54 -2.44
CA ASN A 64 -6.42 -13.27 -3.28
C ASN A 64 -5.87 -13.56 -4.68
N THR A 65 -5.19 -12.59 -5.30
CA THR A 65 -4.55 -12.75 -6.61
C THR A 65 -3.47 -13.84 -6.57
N LYS A 66 -2.65 -13.87 -5.51
CA LYS A 66 -1.67 -14.94 -5.27
C LYS A 66 -2.35 -16.31 -5.14
N SER A 67 -3.40 -16.39 -4.32
CA SER A 67 -4.16 -17.61 -4.09
C SER A 67 -4.70 -18.20 -5.40
N LEU A 68 -5.32 -17.36 -6.25
CA LEU A 68 -5.82 -17.76 -7.56
C LEU A 68 -4.68 -18.14 -8.53
N SER A 69 -3.63 -17.30 -8.60
CA SER A 69 -2.49 -17.49 -9.49
C SER A 69 -1.72 -18.78 -9.21
N ALA A 70 -1.69 -19.25 -7.96
CA ALA A 70 -1.02 -20.49 -7.57
C ALA A 70 -1.59 -21.75 -8.23
N LYS A 71 -2.84 -21.71 -8.73
CA LYS A 71 -3.48 -22.82 -9.43
C LYS A 71 -3.33 -22.80 -10.95
N LEU A 72 -2.98 -21.64 -11.50
CA LEU A 72 -2.85 -21.47 -12.94
C LEU A 72 -1.47 -21.96 -13.37
N GLU A 73 -1.40 -22.78 -14.41
CA GLU A 73 -0.13 -23.10 -15.06
C GLU A 73 0.55 -21.81 -15.55
N LYS A 74 -0.27 -20.93 -16.14
CA LYS A 74 0.11 -19.58 -16.58
C LYS A 74 -0.75 -18.54 -15.83
N PRO A 75 -0.27 -17.92 -14.73
CA PRO A 75 -0.99 -16.84 -14.06
C PRO A 75 -1.28 -15.62 -14.95
N ASN A 76 -2.39 -14.91 -14.72
CA ASN A 76 -2.70 -13.73 -15.53
C ASN A 76 -1.75 -12.58 -15.18
N ARG A 77 -0.91 -12.16 -16.14
CA ARG A 77 0.06 -11.07 -15.96
C ARG A 77 -0.62 -9.74 -15.63
N ILE A 78 -1.72 -9.44 -16.32
CA ILE A 78 -2.47 -8.19 -16.14
C ILE A 78 -3.04 -8.14 -14.72
N ALA A 79 -3.63 -9.23 -14.24
CA ALA A 79 -4.16 -9.29 -12.88
C ALA A 79 -3.07 -9.07 -11.81
N ILE A 80 -1.88 -9.63 -12.00
CA ILE A 80 -0.74 -9.41 -11.08
C ILE A 80 -0.30 -7.95 -11.12
N ILE A 81 -0.17 -7.35 -12.30
CA ILE A 81 0.22 -5.94 -12.44
C ILE A 81 -0.81 -5.03 -11.75
N LEU A 82 -2.10 -5.24 -12.03
CA LEU A 82 -3.18 -4.48 -11.41
C LEU A 82 -3.27 -4.67 -9.89
N ALA A 83 -2.89 -5.84 -9.36
CA ALA A 83 -2.84 -6.07 -7.92
C ALA A 83 -1.60 -5.43 -7.26
N MET A 84 -0.48 -5.28 -7.97
CA MET A 84 0.77 -4.74 -7.44
C MET A 84 0.77 -3.21 -7.36
N ILE A 85 0.19 -2.52 -8.35
CA ILE A 85 0.23 -1.04 -8.40
C ILE A 85 -0.38 -0.40 -7.14
N PRO A 86 -1.59 -0.75 -6.68
CA PRO A 86 -2.18 -0.14 -5.49
C PRO A 86 -1.40 -0.46 -4.21
N VAL A 87 -0.77 -1.64 -4.12
CA VAL A 87 0.10 -2.00 -2.99
C VAL A 87 1.31 -1.09 -2.97
N TRP A 88 1.98 -0.90 -4.12
CA TRP A 88 3.14 -0.03 -4.19
C TRP A 88 2.76 1.42 -3.84
N LEU A 89 1.69 1.97 -4.43
CA LEU A 89 1.26 3.35 -4.18
C LEU A 89 0.86 3.60 -2.72
N SER A 90 0.06 2.70 -2.12
CA SER A 90 -0.39 2.87 -0.73
C SER A 90 0.75 2.75 0.27
N ILE A 91 1.68 1.81 0.08
CA ILE A 91 2.86 1.69 0.95
C ILE A 91 3.82 2.86 0.74
N THR A 92 4.05 3.31 -0.49
CA THR A 92 4.82 4.55 -0.75
C THR A 92 4.20 5.76 -0.03
N GLY A 93 2.88 5.94 -0.08
CA GLY A 93 2.19 7.02 0.63
C GLY A 93 2.37 6.92 2.15
N LEU A 94 2.33 5.71 2.70
CA LEU A 94 2.63 5.48 4.10
C LEU A 94 4.08 5.84 4.44
N LEU A 95 5.05 5.42 3.62
CA LEU A 95 6.47 5.76 3.81
C LEU A 95 6.71 7.27 3.74
N HIS A 96 6.10 7.97 2.78
CA HIS A 96 6.19 9.43 2.68
C HIS A 96 5.75 10.13 3.96
N SER A 97 4.70 9.60 4.60
CA SER A 97 4.17 10.16 5.86
C SER A 97 5.25 10.16 6.96
N PHE A 98 6.13 9.15 6.99
CA PHE A 98 7.22 9.01 7.98
C PHE A 98 8.57 9.59 7.55
N SER A 99 8.73 9.98 6.29
CA SER A 99 10.00 10.52 5.78
C SER A 99 9.97 12.02 5.48
N LEU A 100 8.79 12.58 5.18
CA LEU A 100 8.65 13.96 4.73
C LEU A 100 8.05 14.84 5.83
N PRO A 101 8.47 16.11 5.93
CA PRO A 101 8.03 17.02 6.99
C PRO A 101 6.67 17.69 6.69
N PHE A 102 5.68 16.90 6.26
CA PHE A 102 4.34 17.39 5.85
C PHE A 102 3.24 17.18 6.91
N SER A 103 3.62 17.03 8.17
CA SER A 103 2.73 16.72 9.30
C SER A 103 2.87 17.70 10.47
N LYS A 104 3.27 18.94 10.18
CA LYS A 104 3.30 20.04 11.15
C LYS A 104 2.12 20.98 10.91
N THR A 105 1.41 21.29 11.99
CA THR A 105 0.19 22.13 12.02
C THR A 105 0.28 23.11 13.20
N ASP A 106 -0.73 23.98 13.34
CA ASP A 106 -0.80 24.91 14.47
C ASP A 106 -1.08 24.21 15.82
N TYR A 107 -1.72 23.03 15.80
CA TYR A 107 -2.12 22.29 17.01
C TYR A 107 -1.21 21.10 17.32
N PHE A 108 -0.69 20.45 16.29
CA PHE A 108 0.11 19.23 16.40
C PHE A 108 1.34 19.29 15.53
N ASP A 109 2.45 18.77 16.06
CA ASP A 109 3.67 18.51 15.30
C ASP A 109 3.91 16.99 15.31
N PHE A 110 3.46 16.32 14.24
CA PHE A 110 3.70 14.90 14.04
C PHE A 110 4.90 14.66 13.12
N ASN A 111 5.66 15.70 12.76
CA ASN A 111 6.80 15.50 11.89
C ASN A 111 7.84 14.58 12.54
N PRO A 112 8.38 13.62 11.78
CA PRO A 112 9.56 12.89 12.20
C PRO A 112 10.73 13.86 12.38
N ASP A 113 11.65 13.51 13.28
CA ASP A 113 12.97 14.14 13.29
C ASP A 113 13.61 14.03 11.89
N PRO A 114 14.24 15.09 11.34
CA PRO A 114 14.80 15.06 9.99
C PRO A 114 15.85 13.97 9.77
N VAL A 115 16.67 13.65 10.78
CA VAL A 115 17.67 12.59 10.69
C VAL A 115 16.97 11.23 10.65
N PHE A 116 15.95 11.03 11.50
CA PHE A 116 15.11 9.83 11.42
C PHE A 116 14.46 9.69 10.05
N GLY A 117 13.83 10.74 9.52
CA GLY A 117 13.14 10.70 8.22
C GLY A 117 14.09 10.32 7.07
N ALA A 118 15.31 10.86 7.07
CA ALA A 118 16.34 10.54 6.08
C ALA A 118 16.85 9.09 6.18
N VAL A 119 17.11 8.62 7.40
CA VAL A 119 17.55 7.23 7.65
C VAL A 119 16.43 6.25 7.28
N PHE A 120 15.20 6.55 7.70
CA PHE A 120 14.02 5.74 7.40
C PHE A 120 13.81 5.63 5.89
N ALA A 121 13.82 6.74 5.15
CA ALA A 121 13.67 6.73 3.70
C ALA A 121 14.77 5.90 3.01
N SER A 122 16.02 6.09 3.44
CA SER A 122 17.17 5.39 2.86
C SER A 122 17.10 3.87 3.01
N VAL A 123 16.38 3.37 4.00
CA VAL A 123 16.17 1.92 4.22
C VAL A 123 14.84 1.45 3.61
N ALA A 124 13.75 2.18 3.85
CA ALA A 124 12.41 1.72 3.52
C ALA A 124 12.11 1.71 2.02
N TYR A 125 12.58 2.72 1.26
CA TYR A 125 12.34 2.77 -0.19
C TYR A 125 13.04 1.64 -0.96
N PRO A 126 14.36 1.40 -0.79
CA PRO A 126 15.03 0.28 -1.45
C PRO A 126 14.42 -1.07 -1.06
N PHE A 127 14.05 -1.24 0.22
CA PHE A 127 13.37 -2.45 0.68
C PHE A 127 12.02 -2.66 -0.01
N LEU A 128 11.20 -1.60 -0.10
CA LEU A 128 9.90 -1.65 -0.78
C LEU A 128 10.06 -2.00 -2.27
N ILE A 129 10.93 -1.28 -2.98
CA ILE A 129 11.20 -1.49 -4.40
C ILE A 129 11.64 -2.94 -4.66
N SER A 130 12.62 -3.42 -3.89
CA SER A 130 13.11 -4.79 -3.99
C SER A 130 12.00 -5.81 -3.73
N THR A 131 11.21 -5.61 -2.68
CA THR A 131 10.10 -6.51 -2.31
C THR A 131 9.04 -6.57 -3.41
N VAL A 132 8.60 -5.43 -3.97
CA VAL A 132 7.57 -5.41 -5.02
C VAL A 132 8.08 -6.04 -6.32
N LEU A 133 9.34 -5.77 -6.72
CA LEU A 133 9.91 -6.36 -7.93
C LEU A 133 10.11 -7.89 -7.78
N VAL A 134 10.60 -8.35 -6.63
CA VAL A 134 10.76 -9.79 -6.36
C VAL A 134 9.40 -10.48 -6.28
N LEU A 135 8.42 -9.92 -5.57
CA LEU A 135 7.08 -10.50 -5.47
C LEU A 135 6.38 -10.56 -6.82
N SER A 136 6.47 -9.52 -7.65
CA SER A 136 5.90 -9.51 -9.00
C SER A 136 6.56 -10.56 -9.91
N SER A 137 7.87 -10.79 -9.77
CA SER A 137 8.57 -11.87 -10.48
C SER A 137 8.09 -13.25 -10.01
N ILE A 138 8.05 -13.48 -8.69
CA ILE A 138 7.62 -14.77 -8.12
C ILE A 138 6.18 -15.10 -8.50
N LEU A 139 5.24 -14.16 -8.32
CA LEU A 139 3.81 -14.39 -8.63
C LEU A 139 3.58 -14.64 -10.12
N SER A 140 4.38 -14.04 -11.00
CA SER A 140 4.27 -14.24 -12.45
C SER A 140 4.98 -15.48 -12.97
N LYS A 141 5.64 -16.25 -12.08
CA LYS A 141 6.54 -17.37 -12.39
C LYS A 141 7.74 -16.94 -13.25
N ASN A 142 8.41 -15.86 -12.84
CA ASN A 142 9.56 -15.25 -13.50
C ASN A 142 9.30 -14.93 -14.98
N ARG A 143 8.07 -14.52 -15.30
CA ARG A 143 7.75 -14.18 -16.69
C ARG A 143 8.29 -12.80 -17.03
N PHE A 144 9.03 -12.77 -18.13
CA PHE A 144 9.62 -11.57 -18.66
C PHE A 144 8.60 -10.43 -18.81
N GLY A 145 9.03 -9.22 -18.46
CA GLY A 145 8.28 -7.98 -18.62
C GLY A 145 7.35 -7.61 -17.46
N VAL A 146 6.94 -8.53 -16.58
CA VAL A 146 5.99 -8.19 -15.50
C VAL A 146 6.59 -7.19 -14.52
N SER A 147 7.76 -7.49 -13.95
CA SER A 147 8.43 -6.59 -13.00
C SER A 147 8.79 -5.25 -13.66
N SER A 148 9.19 -5.25 -14.93
CA SER A 148 9.49 -4.03 -15.69
C SER A 148 8.25 -3.15 -15.89
N ILE A 149 7.10 -3.75 -16.22
CA ILE A 149 5.85 -2.99 -16.38
C ILE A 149 5.37 -2.46 -15.03
N VAL A 150 5.46 -3.25 -13.95
CA VAL A 150 5.13 -2.78 -12.59
C VAL A 150 6.01 -1.59 -12.21
N GLY A 151 7.33 -1.70 -12.39
CA GLY A 151 8.27 -0.59 -12.15
C GLY A 151 8.00 0.64 -13.02
N MET A 152 7.82 0.46 -14.33
CA MET A 152 7.53 1.56 -15.26
C MET A 152 6.21 2.25 -14.93
N SER A 153 5.17 1.50 -14.58
CA SER A 153 3.88 2.08 -14.19
C SER A 153 3.99 2.94 -12.94
N TYR A 154 4.78 2.50 -11.96
CA TYR A 154 5.04 3.28 -10.75
C TYR A 154 5.81 4.56 -11.08
N LEU A 155 6.90 4.47 -11.86
CA LEU A 155 7.67 5.65 -12.28
C LEU A 155 6.80 6.65 -13.05
N LEU A 156 5.98 6.15 -13.98
CA LEU A 156 5.08 7.00 -14.77
C LEU A 156 4.08 7.74 -13.87
N ILE A 157 3.46 7.04 -12.91
CA ILE A 157 2.56 7.67 -11.95
C ILE A 157 3.31 8.75 -11.15
N MET A 158 4.49 8.42 -10.61
CA MET A 158 5.29 9.36 -9.82
C MET A 158 5.82 10.56 -10.62
N THR A 159 5.97 10.44 -11.93
CA THR A 159 6.34 11.59 -12.79
C THR A 159 5.15 12.48 -13.15
N LEU A 160 3.92 11.96 -13.04
CA LEU A 160 2.70 12.68 -13.39
C LEU A 160 2.03 13.37 -12.19
N THR A 161 2.42 13.00 -10.97
CA THR A 161 1.87 13.50 -9.70
C THR A 161 2.94 14.21 -8.90
#